data_AF-A0A4R5FY33-F1
#
_entry.id   AF-A0A4R5FY33-F1
#
_cell.length_a   1.000
_cell.length_b   1.000
_cell.length_c   1.000
_cell.angle_alpha   90.00
_cell.angle_beta   90.00
_cell.angle_gamma   90.00
#
_symmetry.space_group_name_H-M   'P 1'
#
loop_
_entity.id
_entity.type
_entity.pdbx_description
1 polymer ?
#
loop_
_entity_poly.entity_id
_entity_poly.type
_entity_poly.pdbx_seq_one_letter_code
_entity_poly.pdbx_strand_id
1 'polypeptide(L)' 'MTSAPSADLVMEKLLQEAVREFPGWDFDRDPSGWTAVRGETRFTRHSLAALRALLRVHRVVRRG' A
#
# COMPACT_ATOMS: atom_id res chain seq x y z
N MET A 1 12.36 29.13 1.38
CA MET A 1 11.95 28.26 2.51
C MET A 1 11.45 26.96 1.91
N THR A 2 12.31 25.95 1.76
CA THR A 2 11.93 24.61 1.31
C THR A 2 11.30 23.90 2.50
N SER A 3 9.98 24.02 2.65
CA SER A 3 9.24 23.21 3.61
C SER A 3 9.45 21.76 3.16
N ALA A 4 10.19 20.97 3.94
CA ALA A 4 10.26 19.54 3.72
C ALA A 4 8.80 19.06 3.68
N PRO A 5 8.36 18.34 2.62
CA PRO A 5 7.02 17.78 2.62
C PRO A 5 6.90 17.00 3.92
N SER A 6 5.91 17.36 4.74
CA SER A 6 5.66 16.65 5.99
C SER A 6 5.61 15.16 5.67
N ALA A 7 6.16 14.32 6.54
CA ALA A 7 6.17 12.88 6.33
C ALA A 7 4.76 12.38 5.97
N ASP A 8 3.72 13.02 6.52
CA ASP A 8 2.30 12.82 6.18
C ASP A 8 1.96 13.04 4.70
N LEU A 9 2.45 14.10 4.05
CA LEU A 9 2.15 14.36 2.64
C LEU A 9 2.79 13.30 1.73
N VAL A 10 4.02 12.88 2.05
CA VAL A 10 4.70 11.80 1.32
C VAL A 10 3.93 10.49 1.51
N MET A 11 3.48 10.22 2.73
CA MET A 11 2.70 9.04 3.07
C MET A 11 1.35 9.00 2.37
N GLU A 12 0.60 10.09 2.40
CA GLU A 12 -0.70 10.22 1.72
C GLU A 12 -0.52 9.99 0.22
N LYS A 13 0.50 10.59 -0.39
CA LYS A 13 0.79 10.39 -1.81
C LYS A 13 1.14 8.95 -2.13
N LEU A 14 1.93 8.27 -1.30
CA LEU A 14 2.25 6.86 -1.48
C LEU A 14 1.01 5.95 -1.40
N LEU A 15 0.09 6.24 -0.48
CA LEU A 15 -1.18 5.54 -0.35
C LEU A 15 -2.06 5.76 -1.59
N GLN A 16 -2.19 7.01 -2.05
CA GLN A 16 -2.95 7.35 -3.26
C GLN A 16 -2.40 6.62 -4.50
N GLU A 17 -1.09 6.59 -4.68
CA GLU A 17 -0.44 5.84 -5.78
C GLU A 17 -0.72 4.33 -5.67
N ALA A 18 -0.70 3.77 -4.46
CA ALA A 18 -0.97 2.36 -4.22
C ALA A 18 -2.44 1.99 -4.52
N VAL A 19 -3.40 2.79 -4.05
CA VAL A 19 -4.83 2.62 -4.37
C VAL A 19 -5.06 2.71 -5.88
N ARG A 20 -4.38 3.65 -6.57
CA ARG A 20 -4.48 3.77 -8.04
C ARG A 20 -3.93 2.54 -8.75
N GLU A 21 -2.85 1.94 -8.27
CA GLU A 21 -2.27 0.71 -8.86
C GLU A 21 -3.11 -0.55 -8.57
N PHE A 22 -3.73 -0.61 -7.40
CA PHE A 22 -4.50 -1.74 -6.90
C PHE A 22 -5.93 -1.31 -6.53
N PRO A 23 -6.81 -1.04 -7.50
CA PRO A 23 -8.17 -0.60 -7.22
C PRO A 23 -8.93 -1.65 -6.40
N GLY A 24 -9.64 -1.18 -5.37
CA GLY A 24 -10.39 -2.02 -4.43
C GLY A 24 -9.54 -2.63 -3.31
N TRP A 25 -8.27 -2.25 -3.19
CA TRP A 25 -7.47 -2.47 -1.99
C TRP A 25 -7.43 -1.19 -1.16
N ASP A 26 -7.67 -1.35 0.12
CA ASP A 26 -7.43 -0.33 1.13
C ASP A 26 -6.00 -0.48 1.66
N PHE A 27 -5.31 0.63 1.88
CA PHE A 27 -3.92 0.64 2.34
C PHE A 27 -3.83 1.47 3.60
N ASP A 28 -3.18 0.91 4.61
CA ASP A 28 -2.93 1.58 5.89
C ASP A 28 -1.46 1.43 6.29
N ARG A 29 -0.97 2.37 7.09
CA ARG A 29 0.38 2.35 7.64
C ARG A 29 0.31 2.40 9.16
N ASP A 30 0.42 1.23 9.76
CA ASP A 30 0.60 1.05 11.19
C ASP A 30 2.06 1.32 11.61
N PRO A 31 2.32 1.60 12.90
CA PRO A 31 3.68 1.63 13.44
C PRO A 31 4.48 0.34 13.21
N SER A 32 3.78 -0.79 13.06
CA SER A 32 4.36 -2.10 12.81
C SER A 32 4.66 -2.38 11.33
N GLY A 33 4.12 -1.59 10.40
CA GLY A 33 4.33 -1.76 8.97
C GLY A 33 3.17 -1.30 8.11
N TRP A 34 3.14 -1.79 6.88
CA TRP A 34 2.12 -1.50 5.88
C TRP A 34 1.13 -2.64 5.79
N THR A 35 -0.15 -2.28 5.78
CA THR A 35 -1.26 -3.22 5.67
C THR A 35 -2.06 -2.92 4.41
N ALA A 36 -2.41 -3.95 3.64
CA ALA A 36 -3.37 -3.85 2.54
C ALA A 36 -4.56 -4.79 2.81
N VAL A 37 -5.77 -4.28 2.67
CA VAL A 37 -7.01 -5.02 2.94
C VAL A 37 -7.92 -4.96 1.72
N ARG A 38 -8.52 -6.10 1.36
CA ARG A 38 -9.56 -6.18 0.34
C ARG A 38 -10.58 -7.24 0.75
N GLY A 39 -11.73 -6.80 1.23
CA GLY A 39 -12.73 -7.71 1.81
C GLY A 39 -12.12 -8.51 2.96
N GLU A 40 -12.12 -9.84 2.83
CA GLU A 40 -11.55 -10.76 3.84
C GLU A 40 -10.03 -10.98 3.70
N THR A 41 -9.42 -10.49 2.61
CA THR A 41 -7.98 -10.65 2.39
C THR A 41 -7.20 -9.50 3.03
N ARG A 42 -6.29 -9.81 3.97
CA ARG A 42 -5.38 -8.85 4.60
C ARG A 42 -3.93 -9.29 4.39
N PHE A 43 -3.09 -8.34 3.97
CA PHE A 43 -1.65 -8.53 3.86
C PHE A 43 -0.91 -7.47 4.67
N THR A 44 0.03 -7.89 5.51
CA THR A 44 0.86 -6.96 6.30
C THR A 44 2.34 -7.21 6.03
N ARG A 45 3.10 -6.14 5.78
CA ARG A 45 4.56 -6.19 5.51
C ARG A 45 5.26 -4.96 6.09
N HIS A 46 6.53 -5.12 6.47
CA HIS A 46 7.31 -4.00 7.04
C HIS A 46 7.58 -2.85 6.06
N SER A 47 7.45 -3.06 4.75
CA SER A 47 7.64 -2.01 3.73
C SER A 47 6.53 -2.04 2.67
N LEU A 48 6.18 -0.85 2.15
CA LEU A 48 5.21 -0.71 1.06
C LEU A 48 5.67 -1.45 -0.19
N ALA A 49 6.98 -1.47 -0.47
CA ALA A 49 7.53 -2.18 -1.61
C ALA A 49 7.28 -3.69 -1.52
N ALA A 50 7.50 -4.30 -0.35
CA ALA A 50 7.22 -5.71 -0.12
C ALA A 50 5.71 -6.00 -0.20
N LEU A 51 4.87 -5.10 0.32
CA LEU A 51 3.42 -5.22 0.22
C LEU A 51 2.96 -5.17 -1.25
N ARG A 52 3.43 -4.20 -2.03
CA ARG A 52 3.13 -4.06 -3.46
C ARG A 52 3.59 -5.27 -4.25
N ALA A 53 4.79 -5.79 -3.99
CA ALA A 53 5.28 -7.01 -4.64
C ALA A 53 4.34 -8.20 -4.38
N LEU A 54 3.89 -8.37 -3.14
CA LEU A 54 2.96 -9.42 -2.77
C LEU A 54 1.60 -9.25 -3.46
N LEU A 55 1.06 -8.03 -3.49
CA LEU A 55 -0.20 -7.74 -4.17
C LEU A 55 -0.13 -7.99 -5.68
N ARG A 56 1.01 -7.71 -6.32
CA ARG A 56 1.22 -8.04 -7.75
C ARG A 56 1.15 -9.53 -7.99
N VAL A 57 1.83 -10.33 -7.16
CA VAL A 57 1.77 -11.81 -7.26
C VAL A 57 0.33 -12.30 -7.05
N HIS A 58 -0.35 -11.81 -6.01
CA HIS A 58 -1.73 -12.20 -5.74
C HIS A 58 -2.70 -11.81 -6.87
N ARG A 59 -2.49 -10.64 -7.50
CA ARG A 59 -3.29 -10.20 -8.67
C ARG A 59 -3.08 -11.10 -9.87
N VAL A 60 -1.86 -11.56 -10.12
CA VAL A 60 -1.56 -12.51 -11.21
C VAL A 60 -2.26 -13.85 -10.96
N VAL A 61 -2.17 -14.38 -9.73
CA VAL A 61 -2.79 -15.67 -9.37
C VAL A 61 -4.32 -15.65 -9.51
N ARG A 62 -4.99 -14.55 -9.18
CA ARG A 62 -6.46 -14.42 -9.28
C ARG A 62 -6.99 -14.14 -10.69
N ARG A 63 -6.10 -13.90 -11.67
CA ARG A 63 -6.47 -13.56 -13.06
C ARG A 63 -6.06 -14.65 -14.05
N GLY A 64 -5.41 -15.72 -13.58
CA GLY A 64 -5.08 -16.92 -14.34
C GLY A 64 -6.07 -18.04 -14.10
#